data_AF-A0A935IVF8-F1
#
_entry.id   AF-A0A935IVF8-F1
#
_cell.length_a   1.000
_cell.length_b   1.000
_cell.length_c   1.000
_cell.angle_alpha   90.00
_cell.angle_beta   90.00
_cell.angle_gamma   90.00
#
_symmetry.space_group_name_H-M   'P 1'
#
loop_
_entity.id
_entity.type
_entity.pdbx_description
1 polymer ?
#
loop_
_entity_poly.entity_id
_entity_poly.type
_entity_poly.pdbx_seq_one_letter_code
_entity_poly.pdbx_strand_id
1 'polypeptide(L)'
;METQKRTPWRRWIVLVLMIAGFILGGIYVPVQPEITVAAEKLIEEPLTENFLGFAGPFYLVNTLPTLAVTIVLLLVIGFAANRSLKKSQQTDLVPTGIGNVMEAILEMLYNMTEGSAGTKWAKAIFPWFATIMIYVLFANLLKLIPGFESIGVIHHAHGEGHAIAELGGGWANILP
;
A
#
# COMPACT_ATOMS: atom_id res chain seq x y z
N MET A 1 0.89 -27.07 44.13
CA MET A 1 1.62 -26.02 43.39
C MET A 1 2.94 -26.63 42.94
N GLU A 2 3.00 -27.24 41.76
CA GLU A 2 4.26 -27.81 41.26
C GLU A 2 5.17 -26.69 40.76
N THR A 3 6.29 -26.51 41.43
CA THR A 3 7.36 -25.60 41.02
C THR A 3 8.15 -26.26 39.90
N GLN A 4 7.74 -26.02 38.65
CA GLN A 4 8.50 -26.39 37.46
C GLN A 4 9.94 -25.87 37.56
N LYS A 5 10.89 -26.78 37.77
CA LYS A 5 12.32 -26.50 37.89
C LYS A 5 12.83 -26.01 36.55
N ARG A 6 12.86 -24.68 36.35
CA ARG A 6 13.34 -24.04 35.12
C ARG A 6 14.82 -24.37 34.92
N THR A 7 15.11 -25.35 34.06
CA THR A 7 16.50 -25.76 33.77
C THR A 7 17.23 -24.59 33.07
N PRO A 8 18.30 -24.04 33.66
CA PRO A 8 18.98 -22.84 33.13
C PRO A 8 19.69 -23.10 31.79
N TRP A 9 20.00 -24.36 31.48
CA TRP A 9 20.73 -24.76 30.27
C TRP A 9 20.02 -24.39 28.96
N ARG A 10 18.69 -24.46 28.91
CA ARG A 10 17.91 -24.09 27.72
C ARG A 10 18.11 -22.63 27.31
N ARG A 11 18.38 -21.74 28.26
CA ARG A 11 18.64 -20.31 28.01
C ARG A 11 19.99 -20.11 27.30
N TRP A 12 21.01 -20.88 27.70
CA TRP A 12 22.33 -20.84 27.07
C TRP A 12 22.29 -21.38 25.64
N ILE A 13 21.51 -22.42 25.36
CA ILE A 13 21.29 -22.91 23.99
C ILE A 13 20.66 -21.81 23.11
N VAL A 14 19.61 -21.14 23.60
CA VAL A 14 18.96 -20.04 22.85
C VAL A 14 19.93 -18.89 22.59
N LEU A 15 20.75 -18.52 23.59
CA LEU A 15 21.80 -17.50 23.44
C LEU A 15 22.83 -17.88 22.37
N VAL A 16 23.32 -19.12 22.38
CA VAL A 16 24.26 -19.62 21.36
C VAL A 16 23.64 -19.60 19.97
N LEU A 17 22.37 -20.01 19.83
CA LEU A 17 21.65 -19.96 18.55
C LEU A 17 21.43 -18.53 18.06
N MET A 18 21.15 -17.57 18.95
CA MET A 18 21.03 -16.15 18.60
C MET A 18 22.36 -15.56 18.12
N ILE A 19 23.46 -15.86 18.82
CA ILE A 19 24.80 -15.40 18.44
C ILE A 19 25.23 -16.04 17.11
N ALA A 20 25.02 -17.34 16.94
CA ALA A 20 25.30 -18.05 15.70
C ALA A 20 24.47 -17.49 14.54
N GLY A 21 23.17 -17.22 14.75
CA GLY A 21 22.31 -16.60 13.75
C GLY A 21 22.77 -15.20 13.35
N PHE A 22 23.22 -14.39 14.30
CA PHE A 22 23.78 -13.06 14.03
C PHE A 22 25.07 -13.13 13.22
N ILE A 23 25.99 -14.03 13.58
CA ILE A 23 27.25 -14.24 12.84
C ILE A 23 26.97 -14.77 11.42
N LEU A 24 26.09 -15.77 11.29
CA LEU A 24 25.72 -16.35 10.00
C LEU A 24 25.01 -15.33 9.11
N GLY A 25 24.13 -14.48 9.65
CA GLY A 25 23.49 -13.40 8.89
C GLY A 25 24.45 -12.29 8.44
N GLY A 26 25.59 -12.12 9.11
CA GLY A 26 26.67 -11.24 8.68
C GLY A 26 27.56 -11.83 7.58
N ILE A 27 27.77 -13.15 7.58
CA ILE A 27 28.58 -13.86 6.58
C ILE A 27 27.77 -14.13 5.31
N TYR A 28 26.51 -14.52 5.47
CA TYR A 28 25.56 -14.76 4.39
C TYR A 28 24.55 -13.62 4.35
N VAL A 29 25.00 -12.48 3.83
CA VAL A 29 24.06 -11.38 3.53
C VAL A 29 23.06 -11.94 2.51
N PRO A 30 21.75 -11.98 2.81
CA PRO A 30 20.77 -12.42 1.83
C PRO A 30 20.89 -11.53 0.60
N VAL A 31 20.95 -12.13 -0.59
CA VAL A 31 20.92 -11.38 -1.85
C VAL A 31 19.64 -10.56 -1.83
N GLN A 32 19.78 -9.25 -1.66
CA GLN A 32 18.64 -8.36 -1.64
C GLN A 32 18.15 -8.27 -3.09
N PRO A 33 16.93 -8.72 -3.40
CA PRO A 33 16.36 -8.41 -4.70
C PRO A 33 16.15 -6.90 -4.73
N GLU A 34 17.00 -6.20 -5.48
CA GLU A 34 16.85 -4.78 -5.74
C GLU A 34 15.66 -4.59 -6.70
N ILE A 35 14.44 -4.52 -6.16
CA ILE A 35 13.27 -4.07 -6.91
C ILE A 35 13.23 -2.54 -6.82
N THR A 36 14.20 -1.87 -7.46
CA THR A 36 14.13 -0.42 -7.65
C THR A 36 13.41 -0.13 -8.96
N VAL A 37 12.11 -0.40 -8.98
CA VAL A 37 11.27 0.19 -10.04
C VAL A 37 11.07 1.65 -9.64
N ALA A 38 11.95 2.51 -10.14
CA ALA A 38 11.81 3.94 -9.97
C ALA A 38 10.44 4.39 -10.49
N ALA A 39 9.82 5.34 -9.80
CA ALA A 39 8.54 5.88 -10.24
C ALA A 39 8.69 6.47 -11.65
N GLU A 40 7.89 5.97 -12.58
CA GLU A 40 7.97 6.37 -13.98
C GLU A 40 7.44 7.80 -14.13
N LYS A 41 8.22 8.66 -14.76
CA LYS A 41 7.79 10.02 -15.09
C LYS A 41 6.79 9.93 -16.23
N LEU A 42 5.55 10.35 -15.97
CA LEU A 42 4.51 10.43 -17.00
C LEU A 42 4.77 11.59 -17.97
N ILE A 43 5.54 12.57 -17.55
CA ILE A 43 5.89 13.76 -18.31
C ILE A 43 7.40 13.99 -18.15
N GLU A 44 8.10 14.18 -19.26
CA GLU A 44 9.55 14.40 -19.29
C GLU A 44 9.94 15.80 -18.78
N GLU A 45 9.06 16.78 -18.97
CA GLU A 45 9.19 18.12 -18.42
C GLU A 45 8.72 18.19 -16.95
N PRO A 46 9.41 18.96 -16.10
CA PRO A 46 8.97 19.18 -14.73
C PRO A 46 7.72 20.05 -14.71
N LEU A 47 6.75 19.70 -13.86
CA LEU A 47 5.56 20.53 -13.61
C LEU A 47 5.95 21.88 -13.01
N THR A 48 7.01 21.89 -12.18
CA THR A 48 7.58 23.10 -11.61
C THR A 48 9.09 22.93 -11.47
N GLU A 49 9.87 23.89 -11.96
CA GLU A 49 11.33 23.90 -11.84
C GLU A 49 11.81 24.02 -10.38
N ASN A 50 11.06 24.74 -9.55
CA ASN A 50 11.34 24.93 -8.13
C ASN A 50 10.10 24.60 -7.29
N PHE A 51 10.03 23.37 -6.78
CA PHE A 51 8.95 22.99 -5.88
C PHE A 51 9.06 23.73 -4.54
N LEU A 52 8.05 24.54 -4.20
CA LEU A 52 7.99 25.34 -2.97
C LEU A 52 9.19 26.31 -2.76
N GLY A 53 9.97 26.61 -3.81
CA GLY A 53 11.09 27.56 -3.76
C GLY A 53 12.40 27.05 -3.14
N PHE A 54 12.44 25.82 -2.62
CA PHE A 54 13.65 25.22 -2.02
C PHE A 54 13.92 23.79 -2.48
N ALA A 55 12.93 23.11 -3.07
CA ALA A 55 13.12 21.80 -3.67
C ALA A 55 13.29 21.95 -5.19
N GLY A 56 14.09 21.05 -5.78
CA GLY A 56 14.39 21.06 -7.22
C GLY A 56 13.17 20.71 -8.10
N PRO A 57 13.42 20.32 -9.37
CA PRO A 57 12.35 20.10 -10.34
C PRO A 57 11.41 18.98 -9.93
N PHE A 58 10.10 19.25 -9.93
CA PHE A 58 9.04 18.31 -9.57
C PHE A 58 8.40 17.72 -10.82
N TYR A 59 8.46 16.41 -10.94
CA TYR A 59 7.92 15.66 -12.07
C TYR A 59 6.60 14.98 -11.70
N LEU A 60 5.70 14.90 -12.67
CA LEU A 60 4.51 14.07 -12.53
C LEU A 60 4.89 12.61 -12.71
N VAL A 61 5.05 11.88 -11.61
CA VAL A 61 5.28 10.43 -11.62
C VAL A 61 3.98 9.66 -11.51
N ASN A 62 3.94 8.44 -12.04
CA ASN A 62 2.77 7.55 -12.05
C ASN A 62 2.14 7.31 -10.66
N THR A 63 2.95 7.35 -9.60
CA THR A 63 2.48 7.17 -8.22
C THR A 63 1.58 8.30 -7.73
N LEU A 64 1.73 9.53 -8.23
CA LEU A 64 0.94 10.69 -7.81
C LEU A 64 -0.54 10.62 -8.25
N PRO A 65 -0.88 10.43 -9.54
CA PRO A 65 -2.26 10.27 -9.95
C PRO A 65 -2.87 8.99 -9.39
N THR A 66 -2.10 7.89 -9.29
CA THR A 66 -2.55 6.64 -8.66
C THR A 66 -2.95 6.86 -7.19
N LEU A 67 -2.13 7.59 -6.42
CA LEU A 67 -2.46 8.01 -5.06
C LEU A 67 -3.76 8.84 -5.04
N ALA A 68 -3.88 9.83 -5.91
CA ALA A 68 -5.06 10.70 -5.98
C ALA A 68 -6.34 9.92 -6.29
N VAL A 69 -6.31 9.03 -7.29
CA VAL A 69 -7.43 8.15 -7.66
C VAL A 69 -7.83 7.26 -6.49
N THR A 70 -6.84 6.66 -5.82
CA THR A 70 -7.08 5.80 -4.64
C THR A 70 -7.75 6.59 -3.52
N ILE A 71 -7.29 7.80 -3.23
CA ILE A 71 -7.89 8.67 -2.21
C ILE A 71 -9.33 9.03 -2.58
N VAL A 72 -9.59 9.43 -3.82
CA VAL A 72 -10.94 9.76 -4.29
C VAL A 72 -11.88 8.57 -4.15
N LEU A 73 -11.43 7.37 -4.55
CA LEU A 73 -12.19 6.14 -4.39
C LEU A 73 -12.55 5.89 -2.92
N LEU A 74 -11.58 6.01 -2.01
CA LEU A 74 -11.80 5.81 -0.57
C LEU A 74 -12.76 6.84 0.00
N LEU A 75 -12.69 8.10 -0.44
CA LEU A 75 -13.63 9.15 -0.02
C LEU A 75 -15.06 8.82 -0.48
N VAL A 76 -15.24 8.33 -1.71
CA VAL A 76 -16.55 7.91 -2.23
C VAL A 76 -17.10 6.73 -1.43
N ILE A 77 -16.29 5.71 -1.19
CA ILE A 77 -16.69 4.53 -0.39
C ILE A 77 -17.02 4.94 1.04
N GLY A 78 -16.17 5.74 1.68
CA GLY A 78 -16.39 6.25 3.03
C GLY A 78 -17.66 7.10 3.14
N PHE A 79 -17.92 7.95 2.15
CA PHE A 79 -19.16 8.73 2.08
C PHE A 79 -20.40 7.85 1.91
N ALA A 80 -20.35 6.87 1.01
CA ALA A 80 -21.44 5.92 0.79
C ALA A 80 -21.72 5.07 2.04
N ALA A 81 -20.68 4.59 2.71
CA ALA A 81 -20.78 3.85 3.97
C ALA A 81 -21.39 4.71 5.08
N ASN A 82 -20.89 5.95 5.28
CA ASN A 82 -21.42 6.88 6.27
C ASN A 82 -22.90 7.18 6.02
N ARG A 83 -23.31 7.37 4.76
CA ARG A 83 -24.72 7.60 4.41
C ARG A 83 -25.58 6.36 4.69
N SER A 84 -25.08 5.16 4.38
CA SER A 84 -25.77 3.90 4.67
C SER A 84 -25.99 3.71 6.18
N LEU A 85 -24.94 3.93 6.98
CA LEU A 85 -24.99 3.82 8.44
C LEU A 85 -25.94 4.85 9.07
N LYS A 86 -25.90 6.12 8.62
CA LYS A 86 -26.82 7.16 9.09
C LYS A 86 -28.28 6.83 8.79
N LYS A 87 -28.56 6.28 7.59
CA LYS A 87 -29.92 5.87 7.22
C LYS A 87 -30.40 4.72 8.11
N SER A 88 -29.54 3.74 8.35
CA SER A 88 -29.80 2.61 9.25
C SER A 88 -30.15 3.10 10.66
N GLN A 89 -29.35 4.00 11.23
CA GLN A 89 -29.60 4.63 12.55
C GLN A 89 -30.95 5.35 12.65
N GLN A 90 -31.43 5.97 11.56
CA GLN A 90 -32.74 6.64 11.55
C GLN A 90 -33.93 5.68 11.48
N THR A 91 -33.71 4.46 11.00
CA THR A 91 -34.77 3.48 10.75
C THR A 91 -34.77 2.33 11.76
N ASP A 92 -33.83 2.29 12.71
CA ASP A 92 -33.58 1.16 13.64
C ASP A 92 -33.37 -0.20 12.93
N LEU A 93 -33.01 -0.16 11.64
CA LEU A 93 -32.74 -1.33 10.83
C LEU A 93 -31.23 -1.56 10.74
N VAL A 94 -30.80 -2.82 10.78
CA VAL A 94 -29.40 -3.21 10.54
C VAL A 94 -28.93 -2.66 9.19
N PRO A 95 -27.74 -2.04 9.10
CA PRO A 95 -27.25 -1.52 7.83
C PRO A 95 -27.15 -2.64 6.80
N THR A 96 -27.51 -2.35 5.55
CA THR A 96 -27.50 -3.33 4.46
C THR A 96 -26.53 -2.90 3.35
N GLY A 97 -26.00 -3.87 2.60
CA GLY A 97 -25.06 -3.63 1.51
C GLY A 97 -23.71 -3.10 1.98
N ILE A 98 -23.28 -1.96 1.43
CA ILE A 98 -21.95 -1.37 1.68
C ILE A 98 -21.74 -1.03 3.16
N GLY A 99 -22.78 -0.56 3.87
CA GLY A 99 -22.69 -0.26 5.31
C GLY A 99 -22.33 -1.50 6.14
N ASN A 100 -23.00 -2.63 5.87
CA ASN A 100 -22.74 -3.91 6.55
C ASN A 100 -21.32 -4.42 6.31
N VAL A 101 -20.85 -4.37 5.05
CA VAL A 101 -19.50 -4.81 4.69
C VAL A 101 -18.45 -3.95 5.39
N MET A 102 -18.64 -2.63 5.39
CA MET A 102 -17.70 -1.72 6.04
C MET A 102 -17.70 -1.86 7.56
N GLU A 103 -18.85 -2.10 8.18
CA GLU A 103 -18.95 -2.41 9.61
C GLU A 103 -18.18 -3.69 9.96
N ALA A 104 -18.40 -4.77 9.21
CA ALA A 104 -17.68 -6.02 9.40
C ALA A 104 -16.15 -5.86 9.23
N ILE A 105 -15.69 -5.08 8.24
CA ILE A 105 -14.26 -4.79 8.04
C ILE A 105 -13.71 -3.98 9.23
N LEU A 106 -14.41 -2.94 9.67
CA LEU A 106 -13.96 -2.10 10.77
C LEU A 106 -13.93 -2.87 12.09
N GLU A 107 -14.92 -3.72 12.35
CA GLU A 107 -14.97 -4.60 13.53
C GLU A 107 -13.81 -5.60 13.52
N MET A 108 -13.55 -6.24 12.36
CA MET A 108 -12.39 -7.12 12.20
C MET A 108 -11.08 -6.39 12.51
N LEU A 109 -10.87 -5.20 11.93
CA LEU A 109 -9.67 -4.40 12.16
C LEU A 109 -9.54 -3.96 13.62
N TYR A 110 -10.67 -3.64 14.28
CA TYR A 110 -10.68 -3.25 15.68
C TYR A 110 -10.27 -4.43 16.58
N ASN A 111 -10.84 -5.61 16.35
CA ASN A 111 -10.50 -6.84 17.09
C ASN A 111 -9.02 -7.23 16.91
N MET A 112 -8.47 -7.09 15.69
CA MET A 112 -7.04 -7.29 15.43
C MET A 112 -6.17 -6.28 16.18
N THR A 113 -6.59 -5.02 16.20
CA THR A 113 -5.88 -3.95 16.93
C THR A 113 -5.90 -4.22 18.42
N GLU A 114 -7.05 -4.58 18.99
CA GLU A 114 -7.21 -4.89 20.41
C GLU A 114 -6.40 -6.14 20.80
N GLY A 115 -6.42 -7.18 19.97
CA GLY A 115 -5.63 -8.40 20.19
C GLY A 115 -4.11 -8.15 20.17
N SER A 116 -3.64 -7.18 19.38
CA SER A 116 -2.21 -6.89 19.22
C SER A 116 -1.68 -5.82 20.18
N ALA A 117 -2.43 -4.73 20.38
CA ALA A 117 -2.01 -3.57 21.17
C ALA A 117 -2.62 -3.52 22.59
N GLY A 118 -3.57 -4.39 22.89
CA GLY A 118 -4.32 -4.41 24.13
C GLY A 118 -5.41 -3.34 24.22
N THR A 119 -6.43 -3.60 25.04
CA THR A 119 -7.62 -2.75 25.26
C THR A 119 -7.30 -1.29 25.59
N LYS A 120 -6.20 -1.05 26.30
CA LYS A 120 -5.78 0.30 26.73
C LYS A 120 -5.40 1.20 25.56
N TRP A 121 -4.69 0.67 24.56
CA TRP A 121 -4.15 1.46 23.45
C TRP A 121 -4.93 1.27 22.14
N ALA A 122 -5.79 0.25 22.07
CA ALA A 122 -6.57 -0.07 20.87
C ALA A 122 -7.29 1.14 20.28
N LYS A 123 -8.01 1.93 21.09
CA LYS A 123 -8.76 3.11 20.62
C LYS A 123 -7.88 4.22 20.03
N ALA A 124 -6.65 4.36 20.50
CA ALA A 124 -5.72 5.38 20.03
C ALA A 124 -4.99 4.94 18.74
N ILE A 125 -4.67 3.65 18.63
CA ILE A 125 -3.92 3.08 17.50
C ILE A 125 -4.86 2.75 16.33
N PHE A 126 -6.09 2.33 16.63
CA PHE A 126 -7.06 1.85 15.65
C PHE A 126 -7.26 2.80 14.46
N PRO A 127 -7.45 4.13 14.63
CA PRO A 127 -7.66 5.02 13.49
C PRO A 127 -6.48 5.04 12.51
N TRP A 128 -5.25 5.02 13.03
CA TRP A 128 -4.03 4.98 12.22
C TRP A 128 -3.87 3.64 11.50
N PHE A 129 -4.02 2.55 12.27
CA PHE A 129 -3.93 1.20 11.73
C PHE A 129 -4.98 0.93 10.66
N ALA A 130 -6.24 1.25 10.94
CA ALA A 130 -7.35 1.07 10.01
C ALA A 130 -7.16 1.90 8.73
N THR A 131 -6.70 3.16 8.84
CA THR A 131 -6.44 4.01 7.67
C THR A 131 -5.36 3.41 6.77
N ILE A 132 -4.24 2.97 7.34
CA ILE A 132 -3.15 2.33 6.59
C ILE A 132 -3.65 1.04 5.94
N MET A 133 -4.32 0.17 6.71
CA MET A 133 -4.80 -1.13 6.22
C MET A 133 -5.82 -0.98 5.10
N ILE A 134 -6.80 -0.09 5.26
CA ILE A 134 -7.83 0.17 4.24
C ILE A 134 -7.17 0.78 3.01
N TYR A 135 -6.28 1.78 3.17
CA TYR A 135 -5.59 2.37 2.04
C TYR A 135 -4.77 1.34 1.25
N VAL A 136 -3.93 0.55 1.92
CA VAL A 136 -3.09 -0.46 1.29
C VAL A 136 -3.93 -1.54 0.62
N LEU A 137 -5.02 -1.98 1.25
CA LEU A 137 -5.96 -2.94 0.65
C LEU A 137 -6.49 -2.43 -0.69
N PHE A 138 -7.06 -1.22 -0.73
CA PHE A 138 -7.64 -0.68 -1.96
C PHE A 138 -6.59 -0.30 -2.99
N ALA A 139 -5.43 0.22 -2.58
CA ALA A 139 -4.32 0.50 -3.48
C ALA A 139 -3.85 -0.78 -4.19
N ASN A 140 -3.75 -1.89 -3.47
CA ASN A 140 -3.35 -3.17 -4.03
C ASN A 140 -4.45 -3.80 -4.89
N LEU A 141 -5.72 -3.66 -4.51
CA LEU A 141 -6.84 -4.13 -5.32
C LEU A 141 -6.96 -3.36 -6.63
N LEU A 142 -6.71 -2.05 -6.63
CA LEU A 142 -6.70 -1.23 -7.85
C LEU A 142 -5.63 -1.69 -8.84
N LYS A 143 -4.46 -2.13 -8.37
CA LYS A 143 -3.40 -2.68 -9.24
C LYS A 143 -3.79 -3.98 -9.95
N LEU A 144 -4.78 -4.71 -9.45
CA LEU A 144 -5.29 -5.91 -10.13
C LEU A 144 -6.24 -5.57 -11.29
N ILE A 145 -6.65 -4.31 -11.44
CA ILE A 145 -7.51 -3.90 -12.56
C ILE A 145 -6.69 -3.93 -13.85
N PRO A 146 -7.11 -4.69 -14.87
CA PRO A 146 -6.40 -4.73 -16.14
C PRO A 146 -6.36 -3.32 -16.76
N GLY A 147 -5.18 -2.88 -17.18
CA GLY A 147 -4.95 -1.53 -17.69
C GLY A 147 -4.44 -0.53 -16.65
N PHE A 148 -4.51 -0.84 -15.35
CA PHE A 148 -3.89 -0.02 -14.30
C PHE A 148 -2.37 -0.22 -14.31
N GLU A 149 -1.59 0.87 -14.32
CA GLU A 149 -0.12 0.88 -14.50
C GLU A 149 0.41 0.20 -15.80
N SER A 150 -0.47 -0.36 -16.64
CA SER A 150 -0.11 -1.08 -17.88
C SER A 150 -0.32 -0.25 -19.16
N ILE A 151 -1.08 0.84 -19.06
CA ILE A 151 -1.33 1.79 -20.14
C ILE A 151 -0.43 3.01 -19.89
N GLY A 152 0.67 3.09 -20.62
CA GLY A 152 1.64 4.20 -20.58
C GLY A 152 1.60 5.02 -21.87
N VAL A 153 2.08 6.26 -21.80
CA VAL A 153 2.36 7.07 -23.00
C VAL A 153 3.64 6.53 -23.62
N ILE A 154 3.68 6.40 -24.95
CA ILE A 154 4.88 5.93 -25.64
C ILE A 154 5.93 7.05 -25.57
N HIS A 155 6.98 6.84 -24.78
CA HIS A 155 8.12 7.75 -24.72
C HIS A 155 9.13 7.43 -25.83
N HIS A 156 9.83 8.44 -26.33
CA HIS A 156 10.88 8.23 -27.32
C HIS A 156 12.01 7.39 -26.70
N ALA A 157 12.32 6.24 -27.31
CA ALA A 157 13.39 5.39 -26.84
C ALA A 157 14.74 6.11 -26.93
N HIS A 158 15.37 6.39 -25.79
CA HIS A 158 16.79 6.75 -25.74
C HIS A 158 17.63 5.46 -25.90
N GLY A 159 17.77 4.96 -27.13
CA GLY A 159 18.57 3.76 -27.46
C GLY A 159 18.03 2.96 -28.64
N GLU A 160 18.44 1.68 -28.76
CA GLU A 160 17.91 0.72 -29.74
C GLU A 160 16.42 0.44 -29.45
N GLY A 161 15.56 1.36 -29.90
CA GLY A 161 14.12 1.22 -29.90
C GLY A 161 13.64 0.62 -31.21
N HIS A 162 12.59 -0.18 -31.13
CA HIS A 162 11.87 -0.66 -32.30
C HIS A 162 11.17 0.51 -33.02
N ALA A 163 11.21 0.48 -34.36
CA ALA A 163 10.63 1.54 -35.18
C ALA A 163 9.11 1.64 -34.95
N ILE A 164 8.62 2.86 -34.82
CA ILE A 164 7.20 3.16 -34.60
C ILE A 164 6.51 3.31 -35.97
N ALA A 165 5.43 2.57 -36.21
CA ALA A 165 4.54 2.76 -37.34
C ALA A 165 3.35 3.64 -36.93
N GLU A 166 3.29 4.86 -37.45
CA GLU A 166 2.17 5.78 -37.19
C GLU A 166 0.90 5.28 -37.90
N LEU A 167 -0.16 5.07 -37.11
CA LEU A 167 -1.49 4.67 -37.58
C LEU A 167 -2.42 5.88 -37.79
N GLY A 168 -1.90 7.10 -37.64
CA GLY A 168 -2.64 8.36 -37.79
C GLY A 168 -3.44 8.74 -36.55
N GLY A 169 -3.69 10.05 -36.37
CA GLY A 169 -4.51 10.58 -35.26
C GLY A 169 -3.84 10.52 -33.88
N GLY A 170 -2.50 10.51 -33.82
CA GLY A 170 -1.76 10.40 -32.56
C GLY A 170 -1.60 8.96 -32.04
N TRP A 171 -2.01 7.97 -32.82
CA TRP A 171 -1.86 6.54 -32.49
C TRP A 171 -0.72 5.94 -33.30
N ALA A 172 0.09 5.12 -32.65
CA ALA A 172 1.18 4.43 -33.30
C ALA A 172 1.39 3.03 -32.73
N ASN A 173 1.92 2.12 -33.54
CA ASN A 173 2.19 0.74 -33.18
C ASN A 173 3.69 0.44 -33.26
N ILE A 174 4.18 -0.42 -32.37
CA ILE A 174 5.61 -0.78 -32.33
C ILE A 174 5.83 -1.95 -33.31
N LEU A 175 6.74 -1.79 -34.27
CA LEU A 175 7.15 -2.88 -35.15
C LEU A 175 8.05 -3.86 -34.38
N PRO A 176 8.01 -5.18 -34.64
CA PRO A 176 8.87 -6.14 -33.96
C PRO A 176 10.36 -5.95 -34.24
#